data_AF-A0A8E2B3F1-F1
#
_entry.id   AF-A0A8E2B3F1-F1
#
_cell.length_a   1.000
_cell.length_b   1.000
_cell.length_c   1.000
_cell.angle_alpha   90.00
_cell.angle_beta   90.00
_cell.angle_gamma   90.00
#
_symmetry.space_group_name_H-M   'P 1'
#
loop_
_entity.id
_entity.type
_entity.pdbx_description
1 polymer ?
#
loop_
_entity_poly.entity_id
_entity_poly.type
_entity_poly.pdbx_seq_one_letter_code
_entity_poly.pdbx_strand_id
1 'polypeptide(L)' 'MNSNLTFHTPDEAAWLLGVSRGAVSRAIRSRKLRVVRRREGLRIPSTELTRVLRGGAA' A
#
# COMPACT_ATOMS: atom_id res chain seq x y z
N MET A 1 18.96 3.70 -9.30
CA MET A 1 17.58 3.74 -8.76
C MET A 1 17.58 3.01 -7.42
N ASN A 2 17.83 3.73 -6.32
CA ASN A 2 17.77 3.13 -4.98
C ASN A 2 16.31 3.14 -4.54
N SER A 3 15.60 2.04 -4.81
CA SER A 3 14.31 1.76 -4.17
C SER A 3 14.58 1.52 -2.69
N ASN A 4 14.64 2.60 -1.92
CA ASN A 4 14.54 2.52 -0.47
C ASN A 4 13.25 1.76 -0.18
N LEU A 5 13.36 0.52 0.30
CA LEU A 5 12.22 -0.36 0.58
C LEU A 5 11.55 0.14 1.86
N THR A 6 10.96 1.32 1.78
CA THR A 6 10.17 1.90 2.86
C THR A 6 8.81 1.22 2.87
N PHE A 7 8.40 0.76 4.05
CA PHE A 7 7.19 -0.02 4.27
C PHE A 7 6.21 0.79 5.10
N HIS A 8 4.96 0.88 4.64
CA HIS A 8 3.90 1.64 5.30
C HIS A 8 2.86 0.70 5.93
N THR A 9 2.29 1.12 7.04
CA THR A 9 1.09 0.50 7.60
C THR A 9 -0.14 0.82 6.73
N PRO A 10 -1.25 0.06 6.86
CA PRO A 10 -2.49 0.39 6.17
C PRO A 10 -3.02 1.79 6.49
N ASP A 11 -2.76 2.30 7.69
CA ASP A 11 -3.17 3.63 8.13
C ASP A 11 -2.32 4.73 7.49
N GLU A 12 -0.99 4.56 7.44
CA GLU A 12 -0.09 5.46 6.70
C GLU A 12 -0.41 5.47 5.20
N ALA A 13 -0.70 4.30 4.61
CA ALA A 13 -1.09 4.20 3.22
C ALA A 13 -2.43 4.90 2.94
N ALA A 14 -3.40 4.80 3.85
CA ALA A 14 -4.67 5.52 3.73
C ALA A 14 -4.45 7.03 3.71
N TRP A 15 -3.59 7.54 4.59
CA TRP A 15 -3.20 8.95 4.62
C TRP A 15 -2.51 9.39 3.33
N LEU A 16 -1.51 8.62 2.87
CA LEU A 16 -0.76 8.93 1.64
C LEU A 16 -1.63 8.90 0.37
N LEU A 17 -2.60 8.00 0.31
CA LEU A 17 -3.50 7.87 -0.83
C LEU A 17 -4.71 8.83 -0.75
N GLY A 18 -4.91 9.52 0.38
CA GLY A 18 -6.07 10.38 0.60
C GLY A 18 -7.39 9.60 0.63
N VAL A 19 -7.38 8.32 1.03
CA VAL A 19 -8.56 7.45 1.06
C VAL A 19 -8.82 6.91 2.45
N SER A 20 -10.02 6.37 2.69
CA SER A 20 -10.35 5.72 3.95
C SER A 20 -9.56 4.42 4.16
N ARG A 21 -9.29 4.07 5.42
CA ARG A 21 -8.74 2.76 5.82
C ARG A 21 -9.56 1.58 5.28
N GLY A 22 -10.88 1.76 5.16
CA GLY A 22 -11.78 0.77 4.57
C GLY A 22 -11.52 0.55 3.07
N ALA A 23 -11.19 1.62 2.32
CA ALA A 23 -10.80 1.52 0.92
C ALA A 23 -9.46 0.78 0.76
N VAL A 24 -8.47 1.09 1.60
CA VAL A 24 -7.18 0.35 1.63
C VAL A 24 -7.42 -1.13 1.95
N SER A 25 -8.19 -1.43 3.00
CA SER A 25 -8.53 -2.81 3.37
C SER A 25 -9.25 -3.56 2.25
N ARG A 26 -10.15 -2.89 1.53
CA ARG A 26 -10.82 -3.44 0.35
C ARG A 26 -9.82 -3.72 -0.77
N ALA A 27 -8.91 -2.79 -1.06
CA ALA A 27 -7.89 -2.96 -2.10
C ALA A 27 -6.93 -4.12 -1.80
N ILE A 28 -6.56 -4.32 -0.52
CA ILE A 28 -5.77 -5.47 -0.07
C ILE A 28 -6.56 -6.77 -0.29
N ARG A 29 -7.82 -6.83 0.19
CA ARG A 29 -8.66 -8.02 0.02
C ARG A 29 -8.93 -8.36 -1.44
N SER A 30 -9.12 -7.35 -2.29
CA SER A 30 -9.33 -7.52 -3.73
C SER A 30 -8.03 -7.71 -4.51
N ARG A 31 -6.88 -7.89 -3.85
CA ARG A 31 -5.54 -8.03 -4.44
C ARG A 31 -5.12 -6.89 -5.39
N LYS A 32 -5.77 -5.72 -5.31
CA LYS A 32 -5.39 -4.51 -6.06
C LYS A 32 -4.20 -3.79 -5.44
N LEU A 33 -3.94 -4.05 -4.16
CA LEU A 33 -2.79 -3.54 -3.42
C LEU A 33 -2.00 -4.70 -2.82
N ARG A 34 -0.75 -4.87 -3.25
CA ARG A 34 0.16 -5.87 -2.67
C ARG A 34 0.60 -5.44 -1.27
N VAL A 35 0.62 -6.43 -0.39
CA VAL A 35 1.08 -6.29 0.99
C VAL A 35 2.10 -7.38 1.31
N VAL A 36 2.98 -7.08 2.23
CA VAL A 36 3.97 -7.98 2.78
C VAL A 36 3.65 -8.21 4.25
N ARG A 37 3.57 -9.47 4.66
CA ARG A 37 3.48 -9.84 6.08
C ARG A 37 4.86 -9.69 6.71
N ARG A 38 4.95 -8.90 7.78
CA ARG A 38 6.13 -8.74 8.63
C ARG A 38 5.79 -9.19 10.06
N ARG A 39 6.81 -9.35 10.92
CA ARG A 39 6.63 -9.74 12.33
C ARG A 39 5.61 -8.86 13.07
N GLU A 40 5.59 -7.57 12.74
CA GLU A 40 4.74 -6.56 13.38
C GLU A 40 3.36 -6.41 12.72
N GLY A 41 3.10 -7.08 11.59
CA GLY A 41 1.81 -6.99 10.90
C GLY A 41 1.91 -6.87 9.38
N LEU A 42 0.82 -6.37 8.78
CA LEU A 42 0.75 -6.13 7.33
C LEU A 42 1.41 -4.80 6.98
N ARG A 43 2.28 -4.81 5.98
CA ARG A 43 2.97 -3.64 5.47
C ARG A 43 2.79 -3.51 3.96
N ILE A 44 2.69 -2.29 3.47
CA ILE A 44 2.56 -1.95 2.05
C ILE A 44 3.89 -1.35 1.59
N PRO A 45 4.54 -1.93 0.55
CA PRO A 45 5.75 -1.34 0.00
C PRO A 45 5.49 0.02 -0.64
N SER A 46 6.43 0.97 -0.48
CA SER A 46 6.34 2.29 -1.14
C SER A 46 6.23 2.17 -2.67
N THR A 47 6.92 1.19 -3.26
CA THR A 47 6.84 0.93 -4.71
C THR A 47 5.42 0.59 -5.16
N GLU A 48 4.66 -0.11 -4.31
CA GLU A 48 3.27 -0.44 -4.58
C GLU A 48 2.37 0.80 -4.47
N LEU A 49 2.59 1.64 -3.45
CA LEU A 49 1.88 2.92 -3.33
C LEU A 49 2.14 3.83 -4.53
N THR A 50 3.41 3.96 -4.96
CA THR A 50 3.78 4.73 -6.15
C THR A 50 3.12 4.16 -7.41
N ARG A 51 3.00 2.82 -7.54
CA ARG A 51 2.29 2.19 -8.65
C ARG A 51 0.82 2.59 -8.68
N VAL A 52 0.15 2.56 -7.52
CA VAL A 52 -1.26 2.95 -7.40
C VAL A 52 -1.44 4.45 -7.69
N LEU A 53 -0.58 5.31 -7.14
CA LEU A 53 -0.59 6.76 -7.39
C LEU A 53 -0.34 7.10 -8.86
N ARG A 54 0.47 6.31 -9.56
CA ARG A 54 0.74 6.47 -10.99
C ARG A 54 -0.38 5.92 -11.90
N GLY A 55 -1.51 5.46 -11.34
CA GLY A 55 -2.66 4.98 -12.12
C GLY A 55 -2.63 3.48 -12.42
N GLY A 56 -1.89 2.68 -11.66
CA GLY A 56 -1.84 1.22 -11.78
C GLY A 56 -3.12 0.53 -11.28
N ALA A 57 -4.23 0.77 -11.97
CA ALA A 57 -5.41 -0.08 -12.00
C ALA A 57 -5.62 -0.53 -13.45
N ALA A 58 -4.78 -1.46 -13.90
CA ALA A 58 -5.01 -2.25 -15.11
C ALA A 58 -5.10 -3.71 -14.70
#